data_AF-A0A671P0W9-F1
#
_entry.id   AF-A0A671P0W9-F1
#
_cell.length_a   1.000
_cell.length_b   1.000
_cell.length_c   1.000
_cell.angle_alpha   90.00
_cell.angle_beta   90.00
_cell.angle_gamma   90.00
#
_symmetry.space_group_name_H-M   'P 1'
#
loop_
_entity.id
_entity.type
_entity.pdbx_description
1 polymer ?
#
loop_
_entity_poly.entity_id
_entity_poly.type
_entity_poly.pdbx_seq_one_letter_code
_entity_poly.pdbx_strand_id
1 'polypeptide(L)'
;MHQPEPFAGEEADEPGPSVESKNQAERITARRLRIAARNEAKTRQDLGEDSQGKEDIQEETRKSPKEVEKSKRHMAKLQTDGLELVTNIQVAVDARESDRRTELEEACRLRYMQ
;
A
#
# COMPACT_ATOMS: atom_id res chain seq x y z
N MET A 1 -42.10 32.02 52.83
CA MET A 1 -42.61 32.18 51.46
C MET A 1 -41.50 31.67 50.56
N HIS A 2 -41.66 30.46 50.03
CA HIS A 2 -40.68 29.80 49.16
C HIS A 2 -40.65 30.57 47.83
N GLN A 3 -39.51 31.09 47.41
CA GLN A 3 -39.32 31.46 46.00
C GLN A 3 -38.69 30.23 45.31
N PRO A 4 -39.33 29.65 44.29
CA PRO A 4 -38.63 28.83 43.33
C PRO A 4 -38.09 29.74 42.21
N GLU A 5 -36.79 29.62 41.97
CA GLU A 5 -36.10 30.09 40.76
C GLU A 5 -36.82 29.58 39.50
N PRO A 6 -36.85 30.33 38.38
CA PRO A 6 -37.38 29.82 37.13
C PRO A 6 -36.48 28.67 36.64
N PHE A 7 -37.06 27.48 36.59
CA PHE A 7 -36.46 26.29 36.02
C PHE A 7 -36.00 26.60 34.59
N ALA A 8 -34.70 26.42 34.35
CA ALA A 8 -34.04 26.71 33.10
C ALA A 8 -34.71 25.96 31.95
N GLY A 9 -34.71 26.66 30.80
CA GLY A 9 -35.18 26.25 29.49
C GLY A 9 -35.45 24.77 29.30
N GLU A 10 -36.71 24.50 29.04
CA GLU A 10 -37.22 23.36 28.28
C GLU A 10 -36.39 23.25 26.99
N GLU A 11 -35.30 22.47 27.04
CA GLU A 11 -34.59 21.98 25.86
C GLU A 11 -35.61 21.10 25.12
N ALA A 12 -36.35 21.74 24.22
CA ALA A 12 -37.20 21.06 23.27
C ALA A 12 -36.32 20.00 22.60
N ASP A 13 -36.63 18.72 22.87
CA ASP A 13 -36.17 17.59 22.08
C ASP A 13 -36.66 17.80 20.65
N GLU A 14 -35.96 18.65 19.88
CA GLU A 14 -36.22 18.78 18.47
C GLU A 14 -36.01 17.40 17.87
N PRO A 15 -37.06 16.82 17.23
CA PRO A 15 -36.92 15.52 16.60
C PRO A 15 -35.78 15.63 15.60
N GLY A 16 -34.72 14.84 15.81
CA GLY A 16 -33.50 14.91 15.02
C GLY A 16 -33.80 14.95 13.51
N PRO A 17 -32.96 15.63 12.72
CA PRO A 17 -33.28 15.97 11.34
C PRO A 17 -33.73 14.72 10.56
N SER A 18 -34.92 14.81 9.96
CA SER A 18 -35.58 13.71 9.28
C SER A 18 -35.23 13.67 7.79
N VAL A 19 -35.00 12.47 7.27
CA VAL A 19 -34.77 12.23 5.84
C VAL A 19 -36.02 12.24 4.99
N GLU A 20 -37.19 12.18 5.61
CA GLU A 20 -38.48 12.31 4.93
C GLU A 20 -39.03 13.74 4.99
N SER A 21 -38.26 14.68 5.55
CA SER A 21 -38.63 16.09 5.57
C SER A 21 -38.77 16.66 4.16
N LYS A 22 -39.76 17.53 3.98
CA LYS A 22 -39.96 18.29 2.74
C LYS A 22 -38.85 19.32 2.51
N ASN A 23 -38.15 19.75 3.58
CA ASN A 23 -37.04 20.68 3.54
C ASN A 23 -35.72 19.99 3.10
N GLN A 24 -35.09 20.50 2.03
CA GLN A 24 -33.85 19.94 1.48
C GLN A 24 -32.67 20.03 2.46
N ALA A 25 -32.57 21.10 3.25
CA ALA A 25 -31.47 21.29 4.20
C ALA A 25 -31.53 20.24 5.32
N GLU A 26 -32.72 20.00 5.87
CA GLU A 26 -32.94 18.96 6.89
C GLU A 26 -32.60 17.56 6.38
N ARG A 27 -32.99 17.22 5.13
CA ARG A 27 -32.63 15.93 4.54
C ARG A 27 -31.12 15.74 4.38
N ILE A 28 -30.39 16.80 4.02
CA ILE A 28 -28.92 16.75 3.91
C ILE A 28 -28.30 16.50 5.27
N THR A 29 -28.74 17.24 6.30
CA THR A 29 -28.24 17.09 7.67
C THR A 29 -28.53 15.69 8.22
N ALA A 30 -29.76 15.21 8.05
CA ALA A 30 -30.19 13.86 8.40
C ALA A 30 -29.32 12.77 7.75
N ARG A 31 -29.02 12.92 6.45
CA ARG A 31 -28.17 11.97 5.73
C ARG A 31 -26.72 12.01 6.21
N ARG A 32 -26.17 13.20 6.47
CA ARG A 32 -24.82 13.36 7.02
C ARG A 32 -24.69 12.66 8.37
N LEU A 33 -25.64 12.86 9.26
CA LEU A 33 -25.65 12.21 10.58
C LEU A 33 -25.76 10.68 10.48
N ARG A 34 -26.61 10.14 9.58
CA ARG A 34 -26.65 8.68 9.35
C ARG A 34 -25.35 8.12 8.78
N ILE A 35 -24.70 8.82 7.86
CA ILE A 35 -23.40 8.41 7.32
C ILE A 35 -22.35 8.46 8.43
N ALA A 36 -22.32 9.52 9.24
CA ALA A 36 -21.41 9.65 10.36
C ALA A 36 -21.61 8.53 11.39
N ALA A 37 -22.86 8.27 11.80
CA ALA A 37 -23.19 7.19 12.73
C ALA A 37 -22.86 5.80 12.18
N ARG A 38 -23.09 5.56 10.87
CA ARG A 38 -22.69 4.31 10.21
C ARG A 38 -21.18 4.16 10.18
N ASN A 39 -20.45 5.21 9.86
CA ASN A 39 -18.99 5.19 9.85
C ASN A 39 -18.44 5.00 11.26
N GLU A 40 -19.00 5.68 12.27
CA GLU A 40 -18.59 5.53 13.67
C GLU A 40 -18.93 4.13 14.22
N ALA A 41 -20.08 3.56 13.86
CA ALA A 41 -20.43 2.19 14.19
C ALA A 41 -19.48 1.19 13.52
N LYS A 42 -19.10 1.42 12.27
CA LYS A 42 -18.09 0.63 11.57
C LYS A 42 -16.72 0.77 12.25
N THR A 43 -16.30 2.00 12.57
CA THR A 43 -15.05 2.26 13.29
C THR A 43 -15.06 1.63 14.69
N ARG A 44 -16.19 1.65 15.41
CA ARG A 44 -16.34 0.96 16.71
C ARG A 44 -16.38 -0.55 16.57
N GLN A 45 -16.90 -1.11 15.49
CA GLN A 45 -16.80 -2.53 15.18
C GLN A 45 -15.35 -2.90 14.85
N ASP A 46 -14.70 -2.10 14.00
CA ASP A 46 -13.29 -2.22 13.61
C ASP A 46 -12.31 -1.96 14.77
N LEU A 47 -12.77 -1.42 15.91
CA LEU A 47 -11.98 -1.19 17.14
C LEU A 47 -12.45 -2.07 18.32
N GLY A 48 -13.65 -2.65 18.25
CA GLY A 48 -14.29 -3.43 19.32
C GLY A 48 -14.11 -4.95 19.16
N GLU A 49 -13.64 -5.40 18.00
CA GLU A 49 -13.25 -6.79 17.72
C GLU A 49 -11.70 -6.96 17.74
N ASP A 50 -10.99 -5.95 18.23
CA ASP A 50 -9.54 -5.78 18.12
C ASP A 50 -8.71 -6.35 19.26
N SER A 51 -9.33 -6.76 20.35
CA SER A 51 -8.58 -7.33 21.48
C SER A 51 -8.46 -8.85 21.43
N GLN A 52 -9.19 -9.54 20.54
CA GLN A 52 -9.06 -10.99 20.38
C GLN A 52 -8.94 -11.48 18.93
N GLY A 53 -9.54 -10.82 17.92
CA GLY A 53 -9.47 -11.31 16.52
C GLY A 53 -8.32 -10.74 15.69
N LYS A 54 -7.80 -9.55 16.05
CA LYS A 54 -6.68 -8.94 15.33
C LYS A 54 -5.32 -9.53 15.69
N GLU A 55 -5.18 -10.18 16.85
CA GLU A 55 -3.96 -10.94 17.17
C GLU A 55 -3.92 -12.21 16.30
N ASP A 56 -5.00 -12.99 16.24
CA ASP A 56 -5.02 -14.24 15.47
C ASP A 56 -4.79 -14.04 13.96
N ILE A 57 -5.39 -13.01 13.34
CA ILE A 57 -5.20 -12.74 11.90
C ILE A 57 -3.84 -12.06 11.60
N GLN A 58 -3.30 -11.23 12.51
CA GLN A 58 -1.94 -10.71 12.37
C GLN A 58 -0.88 -11.76 12.69
N GLU A 59 -1.17 -12.75 13.53
CA GLU A 59 -0.28 -13.84 13.88
C GLU A 59 -0.26 -14.91 12.78
N GLU A 60 -1.40 -15.24 12.18
CA GLU A 60 -1.51 -16.17 11.05
C GLU A 60 -0.88 -15.62 9.74
N THR A 61 -0.73 -14.29 9.61
CA THR A 61 -0.10 -13.63 8.46
C THR A 61 1.39 -13.29 8.64
N ARG A 62 1.95 -13.45 9.85
CA ARG A 62 3.40 -13.31 10.08
C ARG A 62 4.10 -14.56 9.54
N LYS A 63 4.50 -14.51 8.25
CA LYS A 63 5.47 -15.46 7.68
C LYS A 63 6.59 -15.66 8.70
N SER A 64 6.95 -16.92 8.97
CA SER A 64 7.94 -17.19 10.02
C SER A 64 9.25 -16.43 9.69
N PRO A 65 10.02 -15.98 10.70
CA PRO A 65 11.31 -15.31 10.45
C PRO A 65 12.22 -16.10 9.50
N LYS A 66 12.14 -17.44 9.54
CA LYS A 66 12.85 -18.36 8.65
C LYS A 66 12.41 -18.26 7.19
N GLU A 67 11.10 -18.13 6.94
CA GLU A 67 10.57 -17.97 5.58
C GLU A 67 10.90 -16.61 4.99
N VAL A 68 10.82 -15.56 5.80
CA VAL A 68 11.22 -14.21 5.38
C VAL A 68 12.71 -14.20 5.01
N GLU A 69 13.56 -14.80 5.82
CA GLU A 69 15.00 -14.89 5.55
C GLU A 69 15.31 -15.75 4.31
N LYS A 70 14.61 -16.88 4.15
CA LYS A 70 14.72 -17.72 2.94
C LYS A 70 14.31 -16.94 1.69
N SER A 71 13.22 -16.18 1.76
CA SER A 71 12.76 -15.33 0.66
C SER A 71 13.77 -14.23 0.32
N LYS A 72 14.35 -13.57 1.33
CA LYS A 72 15.39 -12.54 1.14
C LYS A 72 16.62 -13.12 0.44
N ARG A 73 17.10 -14.28 0.92
CA ARG A 73 18.25 -14.97 0.31
C ARG A 73 17.96 -15.37 -1.14
N HIS A 74 16.76 -15.90 -1.40
CA HIS A 74 16.37 -16.27 -2.75
C HIS A 74 16.33 -15.06 -3.69
N MET A 75 15.77 -13.94 -3.22
CA MET A 75 15.75 -12.70 -4.00
C MET A 75 17.15 -12.17 -4.30
N ALA A 76 18.04 -12.15 -3.29
CA ALA A 76 19.41 -11.72 -3.49
C ALA A 76 20.14 -12.61 -4.52
N LYS A 77 19.95 -13.93 -4.44
CA LYS A 77 20.52 -14.86 -5.43
C LYS A 77 20.02 -14.58 -6.84
N LEU A 78 18.70 -14.41 -7.02
CA LEU A 78 18.13 -14.09 -8.34
C LEU A 78 18.70 -12.78 -8.92
N GLN A 79 18.91 -11.76 -8.08
CA GLN A 79 19.51 -10.50 -8.51
C GLN A 79 20.97 -10.70 -8.96
N THR A 80 21.77 -11.41 -8.17
CA THR A 80 23.17 -11.69 -8.50
C THR A 80 23.28 -12.54 -9.76
N ASP A 81 22.54 -13.64 -9.85
CA ASP A 81 22.55 -14.54 -11.01
C ASP A 81 22.11 -13.80 -12.29
N GLY A 82 21.08 -12.95 -12.19
CA GLY A 82 20.60 -12.13 -13.30
C GLY A 82 21.63 -11.10 -13.77
N LEU A 83 22.30 -10.43 -12.83
CA LEU A 83 23.38 -9.49 -13.14
C LEU A 83 24.56 -10.18 -13.80
N GLU A 84 24.97 -11.34 -13.28
CA GLU A 84 26.04 -12.16 -13.85
C GLU A 84 25.72 -12.57 -15.29
N LEU A 85 24.49 -13.05 -15.54
CA LEU A 85 24.07 -13.45 -16.89
C LEU A 85 24.17 -12.30 -17.90
N VAL A 86 23.64 -11.12 -17.55
CA VAL A 86 23.70 -9.94 -18.43
C VAL A 86 25.14 -9.52 -18.68
N THR A 87 25.96 -9.51 -17.62
CA THR A 87 27.38 -9.16 -17.71
C THR A 87 28.13 -10.16 -18.61
N ASN A 88 27.90 -11.47 -18.45
CA ASN A 88 28.54 -12.50 -19.26
C ASN A 88 28.19 -12.36 -20.75
N ILE A 89 26.93 -12.05 -21.06
CA ILE A 89 26.50 -11.78 -22.44
C ILE A 89 27.26 -10.57 -22.99
N GLN A 90 27.31 -9.47 -22.24
CA GLN A 90 27.95 -8.25 -22.69
C GLN A 90 29.47 -8.45 -22.89
N VAL A 91 30.15 -9.06 -21.93
CA VAL A 91 31.58 -9.41 -22.04
C VAL A 91 31.84 -10.32 -23.24
N ALA A 92 30.99 -11.32 -23.48
CA ALA A 92 31.15 -12.20 -24.64
C ALA A 92 30.97 -11.46 -25.98
N VAL A 93 30.03 -10.50 -26.04
CA VAL A 93 29.85 -9.65 -27.22
C VAL A 93 31.07 -8.76 -27.44
N ASP A 94 31.54 -8.09 -26.39
CA ASP A 94 32.69 -7.18 -26.45
C ASP A 94 33.97 -7.93 -26.84
N ALA A 95 34.19 -9.14 -26.31
CA ALA A 95 35.32 -9.98 -26.69
C ALA A 95 35.28 -10.33 -28.19
N ARG A 96 34.12 -10.74 -28.71
CA ARG A 96 33.97 -11.07 -30.15
C ARG A 96 34.13 -9.85 -31.05
N GLU A 97 33.69 -8.68 -30.61
CA GLU A 97 33.90 -7.43 -31.34
C GLU A 97 35.38 -7.06 -31.37
N SER A 98 36.04 -7.14 -30.22
CA SER A 98 37.48 -6.90 -30.11
C SER A 98 38.27 -7.82 -31.02
N ASP A 99 37.99 -9.13 -30.99
CA ASP A 99 38.64 -10.14 -31.84
C ASP A 99 38.47 -9.78 -33.32
N ARG A 100 37.22 -9.50 -33.75
CA ARG A 100 36.93 -9.08 -35.12
C ARG A 100 37.68 -7.82 -35.51
N ARG A 101 37.81 -6.84 -34.60
CA ARG A 101 38.51 -5.59 -34.87
C ARG A 101 39.99 -5.83 -35.06
N THR A 102 40.62 -6.64 -34.21
CA THR A 102 42.02 -7.05 -34.37
C THR A 102 42.26 -7.79 -35.68
N GLU A 103 41.41 -8.76 -36.05
CA GLU A 103 41.53 -9.48 -37.32
C GLU A 103 41.46 -8.53 -38.53
N LEU A 104 40.55 -7.55 -38.50
CA LEU A 104 40.42 -6.54 -39.56
C LEU A 104 41.65 -5.62 -39.62
N GLU A 105 42.15 -5.16 -38.47
CA GLU A 105 43.36 -4.34 -38.39
C GLU A 105 44.58 -5.08 -38.94
N GLU A 106 44.74 -6.36 -38.60
CA GLU A 106 45.80 -7.22 -39.14
C GLU A 106 45.66 -7.45 -40.64
N ALA A 107 44.45 -7.76 -41.13
CA ALA A 107 44.19 -7.94 -42.56
C ALA A 107 44.48 -6.66 -43.36
N CYS A 108 44.09 -5.50 -42.83
CA CYS A 108 44.44 -4.20 -43.42
C CYS A 108 45.95 -3.98 -43.43
N ARG A 109 46.65 -4.21 -42.30
CA ARG A 109 48.11 -4.08 -42.23
C ARG A 109 48.81 -4.95 -43.27
N LEU A 110 48.39 -6.21 -43.41
CA LEU A 110 48.97 -7.15 -44.38
C LEU A 110 48.72 -6.70 -45.83
N ARG A 111 47.55 -6.12 -46.14
CA ARG A 111 47.26 -5.55 -47.46
C ARG A 111 48.11 -4.33 -47.79
N TYR A 112 48.42 -3.48 -46.81
CA TYR A 112 49.28 -2.30 -47.02
C TYR A 112 50.77 -2.63 -47.06
N MET A 113 51.18 -3.80 -46.56
CA MET A 113 52.57 -4.28 -46.53
C MET A 113 52.94 -5.18 -47.72
N GLN A 114 52.03 -5.37 -48.69
CA GLN A 114 52.21 -6.22 -49.87
C GLN A 114 52.40 -5.41 -51.15
#